data_AF-A0A2V8YB97-F1
#
_entry.id   AF-A0A2V8YB97-F1
#
_cell.length_a   1.000
_cell.length_b   1.000
_cell.length_c   1.000
_cell.angle_alpha   90.00
_cell.angle_beta   90.00
_cell.angle_gamma   90.00
#
_symmetry.space_group_name_H-M   'P 1'
#
loop_
_entity.id
_entity.type
_entity.pdbx_description
1 polymer ?
#
loop_
_entity_poly.entity_id
_entity_poly.type
_entity_poly.pdbx_seq_one_letter_code
_entity_poly.pdbx_strand_id
1 'polypeptide(L)'
;MNIAETNASALALARTRKMKNALTALFCGALPAAVLGTLFPTSPWHWLVGFAVGLIWANAFEYFYHRYLLHLPGNYLGKLHQLHHASVGTPLEIEHLNLGGTPPLVLAAFVLNGLVVTFLAEVLLRLRISPGIFIAFTVYVLIIEEVHWRIHVGGWLPSWLQFGRDHHLIHHDRPAGRYNVFLPLFDWLLGTAKD
;
A
#
# COMPACT_ATOMS: atom_id res chain seq x y z
N MET A 1 -31.30 14.50 -6.00
CA MET A 1 -30.37 14.18 -4.90
C MET A 1 -29.53 15.42 -4.66
N ASN A 2 -29.47 15.92 -3.42
CA ASN A 2 -28.67 17.10 -3.09
C ASN A 2 -27.17 16.71 -3.10
N ILE A 3 -26.28 17.61 -3.53
CA ILE A 3 -24.81 17.41 -3.54
C ILE A 3 -24.30 16.89 -2.18
N ALA A 4 -24.89 17.39 -1.07
CA ALA A 4 -24.56 16.93 0.28
C ALA A 4 -24.90 15.44 0.52
N GLU A 5 -26.02 14.95 -0.01
CA GLU A 5 -26.44 13.54 0.10
C GLU A 5 -25.55 12.64 -0.76
N THR A 6 -25.20 13.11 -1.97
CA THR A 6 -24.28 12.40 -2.88
C THR A 6 -22.91 12.25 -2.20
N ASN A 7 -22.36 13.31 -1.62
CA ASN A 7 -21.07 13.30 -0.94
C ASN A 7 -21.08 12.39 0.31
N ALA A 8 -22.18 12.34 1.06
CA ALA A 8 -22.32 11.44 2.20
C ALA A 8 -22.32 9.96 1.77
N SER A 9 -23.02 9.64 0.69
CA SER A 9 -23.07 8.27 0.15
C SER A 9 -21.72 7.82 -0.42
N ALA A 10 -21.02 8.69 -1.15
CA ALA A 10 -19.67 8.47 -1.66
C ALA A 10 -18.67 8.20 -0.53
N LEU A 11 -18.70 9.01 0.53
CA LEU A 11 -17.85 8.84 1.70
C LEU A 11 -18.11 7.51 2.43
N ALA A 12 -19.37 7.13 2.61
CA ALA A 12 -19.75 5.87 3.24
C ALA A 12 -19.27 4.66 2.42
N LEU A 13 -19.42 4.72 1.09
CA LEU A 13 -18.95 3.69 0.18
C LEU A 13 -17.41 3.55 0.22
N ALA A 14 -16.71 4.68 0.16
CA ALA A 14 -15.25 4.72 0.18
C ALA A 14 -14.68 4.17 1.51
N ARG A 15 -15.27 4.55 2.65
CA ARG A 15 -14.93 3.97 3.97
C ARG A 15 -15.19 2.47 4.02
N THR A 16 -16.31 2.01 3.45
CA THR A 16 -16.64 0.57 3.39
C THR A 16 -15.62 -0.20 2.56
N ARG A 17 -15.18 0.35 1.41
CA ARG A 17 -14.15 -0.26 0.58
C ARG A 17 -12.82 -0.35 1.32
N LYS A 18 -12.39 0.73 1.95
CA LYS A 18 -11.18 0.77 2.79
C LYS A 18 -11.23 -0.28 3.91
N MET A 19 -12.37 -0.41 4.59
CA MET A 19 -12.54 -1.44 5.63
C MET A 19 -12.43 -2.86 5.05
N LYS A 20 -13.05 -3.11 3.88
CA LYS A 20 -12.95 -4.41 3.21
C LYS A 20 -11.51 -4.73 2.80
N ASN A 21 -10.79 -3.76 2.24
CA ASN A 21 -9.37 -3.91 1.89
C ASN A 21 -8.53 -4.23 3.13
N ALA A 22 -8.76 -3.52 4.24
CA ALA A 22 -8.09 -3.76 5.51
C ALA A 22 -8.34 -5.18 6.05
N LEU A 23 -9.60 -5.63 6.05
CA LEU A 23 -9.95 -6.99 6.45
C LEU A 23 -9.29 -8.03 5.54
N THR A 24 -9.29 -7.81 4.23
CA THR A 24 -8.61 -8.71 3.28
C THR A 24 -7.11 -8.76 3.55
N ALA A 25 -6.44 -7.63 3.76
CA ALA A 25 -5.02 -7.58 4.08
C ALA A 25 -4.69 -8.29 5.41
N LEU A 26 -5.56 -8.16 6.41
CA LEU A 26 -5.43 -8.87 7.69
C LEU A 26 -5.49 -10.39 7.49
N PHE A 27 -6.50 -10.90 6.78
CA PHE A 27 -6.61 -12.34 6.52
C PHE A 27 -5.47 -12.86 5.63
N CYS A 28 -5.12 -12.12 4.57
CA CYS A 28 -4.07 -12.52 3.62
C CYS A 28 -2.66 -12.45 4.21
N GLY A 29 -2.44 -11.71 5.31
CA GLY A 29 -1.17 -11.73 6.02
C GLY A 29 -1.14 -12.70 7.19
N ALA A 30 -2.15 -12.64 8.06
CA ALA A 30 -2.17 -13.40 9.29
C ALA A 30 -2.26 -14.90 9.03
N LEU A 31 -3.11 -15.35 8.08
CA LEU A 31 -3.27 -16.78 7.80
C LEU A 31 -1.99 -17.38 7.20
N PRO A 32 -1.37 -16.83 6.13
CA PRO A 32 -0.11 -17.37 5.64
C PRO A 32 1.03 -17.25 6.64
N ALA A 33 1.12 -16.16 7.42
CA ALA A 33 2.14 -16.04 8.46
C ALA A 33 2.03 -17.15 9.51
N ALA A 34 0.81 -17.45 9.97
CA ALA A 34 0.56 -18.53 10.92
C ALA A 34 0.90 -19.90 10.32
N VAL A 35 0.47 -20.18 9.09
CA VAL A 35 0.75 -21.45 8.39
C VAL A 35 2.25 -21.63 8.15
N LEU A 36 2.95 -20.60 7.67
CA LEU A 36 4.38 -20.69 7.43
C LEU A 36 5.17 -20.79 8.75
N GLY A 37 4.73 -20.10 9.80
CA GLY A 37 5.33 -20.18 11.12
C GLY A 37 5.22 -21.56 11.77
N THR A 38 4.23 -22.37 11.38
CA THR A 38 4.08 -23.76 11.83
C THR A 38 4.78 -24.75 10.91
N LEU A 39 4.73 -24.56 9.58
CA LEU A 39 5.38 -25.44 8.61
C LEU A 39 6.91 -25.33 8.65
N PHE A 40 7.44 -24.14 8.89
CA PHE A 40 8.87 -23.87 9.02
C PHE A 40 9.18 -23.55 10.49
N PRO A 41 10.02 -24.34 11.18
CA PRO A 41 10.36 -24.06 12.58
C PRO A 41 11.02 -22.69 12.74
N THR A 42 10.25 -21.74 13.26
CA THR A 42 10.66 -20.35 13.52
C THR A 42 10.86 -20.10 15.01
N SER A 43 11.71 -19.15 15.35
CA SER A 43 11.87 -18.60 16.70
C SER A 43 11.45 -17.12 16.70
N PRO A 44 11.18 -16.50 17.86
CA PRO A 44 10.81 -15.08 17.92
C PRO A 44 11.77 -14.14 17.19
N TRP A 45 13.06 -14.50 17.14
CA TRP A 45 14.07 -13.74 16.39
C TRP A 45 13.79 -13.72 14.87
N HIS A 46 13.37 -14.85 14.31
CA HIS A 46 13.03 -14.94 12.89
C HIS A 46 11.83 -14.04 12.54
N TRP A 47 10.84 -13.97 13.43
CA TRP A 47 9.69 -13.09 13.27
C TRP A 47 10.12 -11.61 13.32
N LEU A 48 10.98 -11.24 14.26
CA LEU A 48 11.47 -9.86 14.39
C LEU A 48 12.31 -9.44 13.17
N VAL A 49 13.27 -10.26 12.75
CA VAL A 49 14.09 -10.00 11.56
C VAL A 49 13.23 -9.95 10.31
N GLY A 50 12.31 -10.90 10.15
CA GLY A 50 11.36 -10.91 9.05
C GLY A 50 10.48 -9.68 9.02
N PHE A 51 10.04 -9.20 10.18
CA PHE A 51 9.25 -7.98 10.27
C PHE A 51 10.06 -6.75 9.82
N ALA A 52 11.29 -6.59 10.30
CA ALA A 52 12.16 -5.48 9.91
C ALA A 52 12.47 -5.51 8.40
N VAL A 53 12.86 -6.66 7.87
CA VAL A 53 13.09 -6.85 6.42
C VAL A 53 11.80 -6.59 5.63
N GLY A 54 10.67 -7.06 6.16
CA GLY A 54 9.36 -6.91 5.54
C GLY A 54 8.90 -5.47 5.42
N LEU A 55 9.24 -4.58 6.36
CA LEU A 55 8.93 -3.15 6.25
C LEU A 55 9.71 -2.50 5.09
N ILE A 56 10.99 -2.83 4.95
CA ILE A 56 11.83 -2.34 3.84
C ILE A 56 11.29 -2.88 2.52
N TRP A 57 10.97 -4.17 2.49
CA TRP A 57 10.39 -4.83 1.32
C TRP A 57 9.03 -4.25 0.92
N ALA A 58 8.15 -3.97 1.87
CA ALA A 58 6.84 -3.38 1.61
C ALA A 58 6.95 -1.96 1.02
N ASN A 59 7.91 -1.17 1.52
CA ASN A 59 8.21 0.14 0.95
C ASN A 59 8.76 0.05 -0.48
N ALA A 60 9.62 -0.94 -0.76
CA ALA A 60 10.07 -1.24 -2.11
C ALA A 60 8.89 -1.64 -3.01
N PHE A 61 8.04 -2.56 -2.53
CA PHE A 61 6.88 -3.04 -3.25
C PHE A 61 5.95 -1.89 -3.62
N GLU A 62 5.62 -1.01 -2.68
CA GLU A 62 4.84 0.20 -2.94
C GLU A 62 5.46 1.02 -4.07
N TYR A 63 6.75 1.30 -3.99
CA TYR A 63 7.46 2.09 -5.01
C TYR A 63 7.30 1.48 -6.41
N PHE A 64 7.62 0.19 -6.55
CA PHE A 64 7.56 -0.49 -7.85
C PHE A 64 6.12 -0.65 -8.34
N TYR A 65 5.18 -0.94 -7.44
CA TYR A 65 3.76 -1.03 -7.75
C TYR A 65 3.23 0.31 -8.27
N HIS A 66 3.52 1.41 -7.56
CA HIS A 66 3.06 2.73 -7.95
C HIS A 66 3.72 3.17 -9.26
N ARG A 67 5.04 3.04 -9.39
CA ARG A 67 5.78 3.47 -10.59
C ARG A 67 5.46 2.68 -11.84
N TYR A 68 5.35 1.35 -11.75
CA TYR A 68 5.31 0.48 -12.93
C TYR A 68 3.97 -0.21 -13.17
N LEU A 69 3.08 -0.28 -12.18
CA LEU A 69 1.73 -0.82 -12.38
C LEU A 69 0.69 0.29 -12.42
N LEU A 70 0.71 1.20 -11.45
CA LEU A 70 -0.25 2.31 -11.40
C LEU A 70 0.03 3.40 -12.44
N HIS A 71 1.28 3.64 -12.81
CA HIS A 71 1.63 4.60 -13.86
C HIS A 71 1.83 3.99 -15.25
N LEU A 72 1.57 2.68 -15.42
CA LEU A 72 1.61 2.05 -16.74
C LEU A 72 0.28 2.31 -17.49
N PRO A 73 0.28 3.07 -18.60
CA PRO A 73 -0.94 3.40 -19.31
C PRO A 73 -1.60 2.15 -19.92
N GLY A 74 -2.93 2.20 -20.02
CA GLY A 74 -3.74 1.20 -20.72
C GLY A 74 -4.16 -0.01 -19.89
N ASN A 75 -3.51 -0.29 -18.76
CA ASN A 75 -3.94 -1.36 -17.86
C ASN A 75 -5.07 -0.89 -16.90
N TYR A 76 -5.76 -1.84 -16.24
CA TYR A 76 -6.88 -1.53 -15.34
C TYR A 76 -6.48 -0.66 -14.14
N LEU A 77 -5.37 -0.98 -13.47
CA LEU A 77 -4.86 -0.24 -12.33
C LEU A 77 -4.45 1.17 -12.71
N GLY A 78 -3.81 1.34 -13.87
CA GLY A 78 -3.40 2.64 -14.39
C GLY A 78 -4.58 3.53 -14.73
N LYS A 79 -5.67 2.99 -15.27
CA LYS A 79 -6.92 3.74 -15.47
C LYS A 79 -7.52 4.23 -14.16
N LEU A 80 -7.56 3.36 -13.13
CA LEU A 80 -8.04 3.76 -11.80
C LEU A 80 -7.15 4.84 -11.18
N HIS A 81 -5.84 4.69 -11.32
CA HIS A 81 -4.89 5.67 -10.79
C HIS A 81 -4.96 7.01 -11.52
N GLN A 82 -5.18 7.01 -12.83
CA GLN A 82 -5.43 8.23 -13.60
C GLN A 82 -6.71 8.94 -13.14
N LEU A 83 -7.77 8.20 -12.84
CA LEU A 83 -8.99 8.79 -12.24
C LEU A 83 -8.71 9.39 -10.86
N HIS A 84 -7.89 8.73 -10.05
CA HIS A 84 -7.43 9.27 -8.76
C HIS A 84 -6.73 10.61 -8.97
N HIS A 85 -5.69 10.66 -9.82
CA HIS A 85 -4.99 11.91 -10.19
C HIS A 85 -5.94 13.00 -10.71
N ALA A 86 -6.84 12.65 -11.63
CA ALA A 86 -7.75 13.61 -12.26
C ALA A 86 -8.85 14.15 -11.32
N SER A 87 -9.10 13.48 -10.20
CA SER A 87 -10.16 13.84 -9.26
C SER A 87 -9.68 14.66 -8.07
N VAL A 88 -8.37 14.82 -7.87
CA VAL A 88 -7.79 15.62 -6.79
C VAL A 88 -8.35 17.05 -6.80
N GLY A 89 -8.82 17.52 -5.64
CA GLY A 89 -9.43 18.84 -5.47
C GLY A 89 -10.86 18.96 -5.99
N THR A 90 -11.43 17.91 -6.56
CA THR A 90 -12.83 17.88 -7.04
C THR A 90 -13.76 17.19 -6.04
N PRO A 91 -15.08 17.38 -6.14
CA PRO A 91 -16.04 16.64 -5.31
C PRO A 91 -15.96 15.11 -5.45
N LEU A 92 -15.36 14.60 -6.53
CA LEU A 92 -15.23 13.16 -6.81
C LEU A 92 -13.98 12.53 -6.19
N GLU A 93 -13.06 13.32 -5.62
CA GLU A 93 -11.78 12.83 -5.08
C GLU A 93 -11.97 11.61 -4.17
N ILE A 94 -12.92 11.69 -3.24
CA ILE A 94 -13.23 10.66 -2.23
C ILE A 94 -13.60 9.31 -2.88
N GLU A 95 -14.20 9.31 -4.06
CA GLU A 95 -14.63 8.08 -4.75
C GLU A 95 -13.46 7.30 -5.35
N HIS A 96 -12.33 7.98 -5.57
CA HIS A 96 -11.16 7.47 -6.29
C HIS A 96 -9.90 7.37 -5.40
N LEU A 97 -10.00 7.65 -4.09
CA LEU A 97 -8.87 7.60 -3.16
C LEU A 97 -8.25 6.23 -2.92
N ASN A 98 -8.87 5.14 -3.38
CA ASN A 98 -8.20 3.86 -3.24
C ASN A 98 -6.99 3.81 -4.18
N LEU A 99 -5.84 3.32 -3.70
CA LEU A 99 -4.62 3.11 -4.50
C LEU A 99 -4.78 1.93 -5.50
N GLY A 100 -5.86 1.96 -6.29
CA GLY A 100 -6.34 0.85 -7.11
C GLY A 100 -6.93 -0.31 -6.30
N GLY A 101 -6.92 -0.26 -4.96
CA GLY A 101 -7.26 -1.39 -4.11
C GLY A 101 -8.75 -1.73 -4.10
N THR A 102 -9.08 -2.91 -4.62
CA THR A 102 -10.30 -3.66 -4.25
C THR A 102 -9.86 -4.93 -3.51
N PRO A 103 -10.74 -5.60 -2.75
CA PRO A 103 -10.37 -6.83 -2.06
C PRO A 103 -9.70 -7.89 -2.97
N PRO A 104 -10.16 -8.13 -4.21
CA PRO A 104 -9.45 -9.03 -5.12
C PRO A 104 -8.04 -8.58 -5.49
N LEU A 105 -7.81 -7.27 -5.64
CA LEU A 105 -6.48 -6.74 -5.95
C LEU A 105 -5.55 -6.75 -4.75
N VAL A 106 -6.07 -6.51 -3.54
CA VAL A 106 -5.32 -6.73 -2.30
C VAL A 106 -4.91 -8.20 -2.20
N LEU A 107 -5.85 -9.13 -2.39
CA LEU A 107 -5.55 -10.56 -2.42
C LEU A 107 -4.48 -10.90 -3.47
N ALA A 108 -4.60 -10.39 -4.69
CA ALA A 108 -3.62 -10.62 -5.74
C ALA A 108 -2.23 -10.11 -5.37
N ALA A 109 -2.13 -8.92 -4.76
CA ALA A 109 -0.87 -8.39 -4.26
C ALA A 109 -0.26 -9.32 -3.19
N PHE A 110 -1.06 -9.83 -2.25
CA PHE A 110 -0.59 -10.78 -1.25
C PHE A 110 -0.18 -12.13 -1.82
N VAL A 111 -0.91 -12.66 -2.81
CA VAL A 111 -0.56 -13.93 -3.46
C VAL A 111 0.76 -13.79 -4.21
N LEU A 112 0.90 -12.77 -5.06
CA LEU A 112 2.13 -12.54 -5.84
C LEU A 112 3.32 -12.27 -4.92
N ASN A 113 3.15 -11.38 -3.95
CA ASN A 113 4.15 -11.09 -2.93
C ASN A 113 4.53 -12.36 -2.14
N GLY A 114 3.53 -13.11 -1.71
CA GLY A 114 3.69 -14.31 -0.92
C GLY A 114 4.45 -15.41 -1.64
N LEU A 115 4.19 -15.62 -2.93
CA LEU A 115 4.96 -16.57 -3.75
C LEU A 115 6.43 -16.18 -3.83
N VAL A 116 6.73 -14.91 -4.12
CA VAL A 116 8.12 -14.41 -4.22
C VAL A 116 8.83 -14.51 -2.87
N VAL A 117 8.23 -13.98 -1.81
CA VAL A 117 8.82 -13.96 -0.46
C VAL A 117 9.03 -15.37 0.07
N THR A 118 8.04 -16.25 -0.06
CA THR A 118 8.14 -17.63 0.45
C THR A 118 9.21 -18.41 -0.32
N PHE A 119 9.23 -18.29 -1.66
CA PHE A 119 10.25 -18.97 -2.46
C PHE A 119 11.66 -18.49 -2.10
N LEU A 120 11.88 -17.18 -2.01
CA LEU A 120 13.20 -16.62 -1.71
C LEU A 120 13.63 -16.92 -0.28
N ALA A 121 12.80 -16.60 0.72
CA ALA A 121 13.20 -16.69 2.11
C ALA A 121 13.16 -18.12 2.65
N GLU A 122 12.22 -18.97 2.25
CA GLU A 122 12.06 -20.31 2.82
C GLU A 122 12.71 -21.40 1.99
N VAL A 123 12.54 -21.35 0.67
CA VAL A 123 13.02 -22.41 -0.23
C VAL A 123 14.48 -22.19 -0.63
N LEU A 124 14.78 -21.00 -1.17
CA LEU A 124 16.09 -20.70 -1.73
C LEU A 124 17.13 -20.40 -0.64
N LEU A 125 16.85 -19.43 0.23
CA LEU A 125 17.80 -18.93 1.22
C LEU A 125 17.64 -19.59 2.60
N ARG A 126 16.53 -20.29 2.85
CA ARG A 126 16.23 -21.02 4.11
C ARG A 126 16.35 -20.15 5.38
N LEU A 127 16.00 -18.88 5.26
CA LEU A 127 16.08 -17.86 6.31
C LEU A 127 14.97 -17.97 7.35
N ARG A 128 13.81 -18.58 7.03
CA ARG A 128 12.70 -18.77 7.99
C ARG A 128 12.04 -17.50 8.49
N ILE A 129 12.09 -16.44 7.69
CA ILE A 129 11.62 -15.11 8.05
C ILE A 129 10.33 -14.70 7.36
N SER A 130 9.77 -15.52 6.46
CA SER A 130 8.53 -15.18 5.74
C SER A 130 7.38 -14.79 6.66
N PRO A 131 7.11 -15.46 7.80
CA PRO A 131 6.01 -15.07 8.68
C PRO A 131 6.10 -13.59 9.12
N GLY A 132 7.29 -13.14 9.53
CA GLY A 132 7.52 -11.74 9.89
C GLY A 132 7.29 -10.79 8.72
N ILE A 133 7.74 -11.18 7.51
CA ILE A 133 7.54 -10.37 6.30
C ILE A 133 6.06 -10.20 5.97
N PHE A 134 5.24 -11.27 6.07
CA PHE A 134 3.79 -11.19 5.84
C PHE A 134 3.11 -10.24 6.83
N ILE A 135 3.45 -10.30 8.12
CA ILE A 135 2.91 -9.39 9.13
C ILE A 135 3.31 -7.94 8.84
N ALA A 136 4.58 -7.69 8.52
CA ALA A 136 5.04 -6.35 8.17
C ALA A 136 4.35 -5.81 6.91
N PHE A 137 4.18 -6.64 5.88
CA PHE A 137 3.48 -6.26 4.66
C PHE A 137 2.01 -5.90 4.93
N THR A 138 1.31 -6.66 5.77
CA THR A 138 -0.04 -6.30 6.23
C THR A 138 -0.07 -4.98 6.96
N VAL A 139 0.80 -4.79 7.95
CA VAL A 139 0.88 -3.52 8.69
C VAL A 139 1.14 -2.35 7.73
N TYR A 140 2.03 -2.54 6.76
CA TYR A 140 2.36 -1.54 5.76
C TYR A 140 1.16 -1.19 4.87
N VAL A 141 0.43 -2.19 4.35
CA VAL A 141 -0.77 -1.98 3.54
C VAL A 141 -1.86 -1.22 4.30
N LEU A 142 -2.04 -1.53 5.60
CA LEU A 142 -2.99 -0.79 6.44
C LEU A 142 -2.55 0.66 6.66
N ILE A 143 -1.26 0.89 6.92
CA ILE A 143 -0.71 2.22 7.15
C ILE A 143 -0.77 3.06 5.88
N ILE A 144 -0.32 2.55 4.74
CA ILE A 144 -0.31 3.30 3.48
C ILE A 144 -1.73 3.70 3.09
N GLU A 145 -2.72 2.80 3.19
CA GLU A 145 -4.11 3.12 2.85
C GLU A 145 -4.70 4.17 3.80
N GLU A 146 -4.37 4.13 5.09
CA GLU A 146 -4.81 5.15 6.05
C GLU A 146 -4.11 6.50 5.85
N VAL A 147 -2.80 6.50 5.65
CA VAL A 147 -2.01 7.73 5.48
C VAL A 147 -2.36 8.39 4.16
N HIS A 148 -2.42 7.64 3.07
CA HIS A 148 -2.86 8.13 1.76
C HIS A 148 -4.24 8.78 1.82
N TRP A 149 -5.20 8.10 2.45
CA TRP A 149 -6.54 8.65 2.68
C TRP A 149 -6.48 9.99 3.42
N ARG A 150 -5.75 10.06 4.54
CA ARG A 150 -5.61 11.28 5.36
C ARG A 150 -4.86 12.40 4.66
N ILE A 151 -3.95 12.09 3.74
CA ILE A 151 -3.30 13.11 2.91
C ILE A 151 -4.36 13.84 2.10
N HIS A 152 -5.20 13.09 1.39
CA HIS A 152 -6.19 13.65 0.47
C HIS A 152 -7.39 14.30 1.15
N VAL A 153 -7.94 13.71 2.23
CA VAL A 153 -9.09 14.30 2.93
C VAL A 153 -8.72 15.42 3.90
N GLY A 154 -7.45 15.86 3.93
CA GLY A 154 -6.96 16.85 4.89
C GLY A 154 -7.02 16.38 6.34
N GLY A 155 -6.97 15.07 6.57
CA GLY A 155 -7.03 14.47 7.91
C GLY A 155 -5.80 14.77 8.76
N TRP A 156 -5.89 14.55 10.07
CA TRP A 156 -4.73 14.72 10.97
C TRP A 156 -3.66 13.66 10.69
N LEU A 157 -2.41 14.10 10.54
CA LEU A 157 -1.22 13.26 10.47
C LEU A 157 -0.21 13.70 11.54
N PRO A 158 0.55 12.75 12.14
CA PRO A 158 1.72 13.07 12.94
C PRO A 158 2.67 14.04 12.22
N SER A 159 3.35 14.92 12.96
CA SER A 159 4.24 15.94 12.39
C SER A 159 5.32 15.34 11.48
N TRP A 160 5.88 14.20 11.86
CA TRP A 160 6.90 13.49 11.07
C TRP A 160 6.35 12.86 9.78
N LEU A 161 5.03 12.82 9.55
CA LEU A 161 4.42 12.37 8.28
C LEU A 161 4.00 13.53 7.37
N GLN A 162 4.12 14.78 7.83
CA GLN A 162 3.74 15.94 7.02
C GLN A 162 4.62 16.09 5.77
N PHE A 163 5.91 15.76 5.87
CA PHE A 163 6.78 15.75 4.69
C PHE A 163 6.31 14.73 3.64
N GLY A 164 5.75 13.60 4.07
CA GLY A 164 5.18 12.57 3.19
C GLY A 164 3.93 13.08 2.46
N ARG A 165 3.09 13.88 3.15
CA ARG A 165 1.99 14.60 2.52
C ARG A 165 2.50 15.51 1.41
N ASP A 166 3.46 16.38 1.70
CA ASP A 166 3.98 17.33 0.72
C ASP A 166 4.61 16.60 -0.47
N HIS A 167 5.40 15.56 -0.20
CA HIS A 167 6.00 14.70 -1.21
C HIS A 167 4.96 14.07 -2.15
N HIS A 168 3.88 13.50 -1.60
CA HIS A 168 2.82 12.87 -2.37
C HIS A 168 1.91 13.88 -3.08
N LEU A 169 1.68 15.07 -2.53
CA LEU A 169 0.90 16.09 -3.23
C LEU A 169 1.68 16.67 -4.43
N ILE A 170 3.00 16.83 -4.31
CA ILE A 170 3.84 17.20 -5.47
C ILE A 170 3.78 16.11 -6.55
N HIS A 171 3.65 14.82 -6.17
CA HIS A 171 3.44 13.74 -7.13
C HIS A 171 2.16 13.92 -7.97
N HIS A 172 1.06 14.39 -7.36
CA HIS A 172 -0.17 14.70 -8.10
C HIS A 172 0.02 15.83 -9.11
N ASP A 173 0.78 16.86 -8.73
CA ASP A 173 1.07 17.98 -9.62
C ASP A 173 2.01 17.58 -10.77
N ARG A 174 2.97 16.69 -10.50
CA ARG A 174 4.03 16.26 -11.43
C ARG A 174 4.29 14.75 -11.30
N PRO A 175 3.51 13.89 -11.98
CA PRO A 175 3.54 12.44 -11.79
C PRO A 175 4.75 11.72 -12.42
N ALA A 176 5.89 12.40 -12.55
CA ALA A 176 7.14 11.85 -13.11
C ALA A 176 8.11 11.28 -12.05
N GLY A 177 7.82 11.49 -10.76
CA GLY A 177 8.62 11.00 -9.63
C GLY A 177 7.79 10.92 -8.35
N ARG A 178 8.39 10.67 -7.19
CA ARG A 178 7.72 10.62 -5.86
C ARG A 178 6.65 9.53 -5.75
N TYR A 179 7.06 8.29 -5.97
CA TYR A 179 6.17 7.13 -6.04
C TYR A 179 5.87 6.48 -4.68
N ASN A 180 6.72 6.64 -3.66
CA ASN A 180 6.32 6.28 -2.30
C ASN A 180 5.43 7.39 -1.72
N VAL A 181 4.31 7.01 -1.11
CA VAL A 181 3.27 7.91 -0.63
C VAL A 181 3.68 8.65 0.64
N PHE A 182 4.30 7.99 1.60
CA PHE A 182 4.56 8.64 2.91
C PHE A 182 5.99 8.51 3.43
N LEU A 183 6.70 7.45 3.05
CA LEU A 183 8.11 7.25 3.40
C LEU A 183 8.91 7.02 2.10
N PRO A 184 9.59 8.04 1.56
CA PRO A 184 10.20 8.01 0.24
C PRO A 184 11.58 7.38 0.20
N LEU A 185 11.74 6.24 0.88
CA LEU A 185 13.01 5.52 0.94
C LEU A 185 13.47 5.10 -0.46
N PHE A 186 12.62 4.44 -1.25
CA PHE A 186 13.02 4.02 -2.60
C PHE A 186 13.02 5.15 -3.62
N ASP A 187 12.24 6.20 -3.42
CA ASP A 187 12.42 7.45 -4.17
C ASP A 187 13.81 8.08 -3.94
N TRP A 188 14.32 8.08 -2.70
CA TRP A 188 15.67 8.57 -2.42
C TRP A 188 16.74 7.65 -3.01
N LEU A 189 16.61 6.33 -2.81
CA LEU A 189 17.59 5.36 -3.29
C LEU A 189 17.69 5.31 -4.82
N LEU A 190 16.56 5.51 -5.52
CA LEU A 190 16.49 5.42 -6.98
C LEU A 190 16.45 6.79 -7.67
N GLY A 191 16.61 7.87 -6.89
CA GLY A 191 16.75 9.23 -7.43
C GLY A 191 15.47 9.86 -7.97
N THR A 192 14.27 9.37 -7.60
CA THR A 192 12.98 9.90 -8.05
C THR A 192 12.32 10.85 -7.05
N ALA A 193 13.03 11.26 -6.00
CA ALA A 193 12.52 12.21 -5.01
C ALA A 193 12.67 13.69 -5.40
N LYS A 194 13.53 14.00 -6.38
CA LYS A 194 13.92 15.37 -6.74
C LYS A 194 13.54 15.64 -8.18
N ASP A 195 12.31 16.11 -8.41
CA ASP A 195 11.87 16.76 -9.66
C ASP A 195 10.67 17.69 -9.42
#